data_AF-A0AAU2D9W8-F1
#
_entry.id   AF-A0AAU2D9W8-F1
#
_cell.length_a   1.000
_cell.length_b   1.000
_cell.length_c   1.000
_cell.angle_alpha   90.00
_cell.angle_beta   90.00
_cell.angle_gamma   90.00
#
_symmetry.space_group_name_H-M   'P 1'
#
loop_
_entity.id
_entity.type
_entity.pdbx_description
1 polymer ?
#
loop_
_entity_poly.entity_id
_entity_poly.type
_entity_poly.pdbx_seq_one_letter_code
_entity_poly.pdbx_strand_id
1 'polypeptide(L)' 'MEIAKRSGGTRLLAVPAVEDRVVERAVMDVVDEYVDAVLLPWSCAYRQGLSVRDAPHDLAAARDDRARWAVRAGMKD' A
#
# COMPACT_ATOMS: atom_id res chain seq x y z
N MET A 1 0.28 8.66 18.81
CA MET A 1 -0.69 7.82 19.55
C MET A 1 -0.30 6.35 19.37
N GLU A 2 -0.19 5.57 20.44
CA GLU A 2 0.06 4.13 20.32
C GLU A 2 -1.23 3.32 20.23
N ILE A 3 -1.26 2.32 19.36
CA ILE A 3 -2.36 1.36 19.23
C ILE A 3 -1.84 -0.07 19.23
N ALA A 4 -2.65 -1.03 19.68
CA ALA A 4 -2.29 -2.44 19.63
C ALA A 4 -2.32 -2.99 18.18
N LYS A 5 -1.26 -3.71 17.77
CA LYS A 5 -1.24 -4.48 16.53
C LYS A 5 -1.98 -5.81 16.75
N ARG A 6 -2.73 -6.29 15.75
CA ARG A 6 -3.39 -7.62 15.80
C ARG A 6 -2.41 -8.77 15.98
N SER A 7 -1.19 -8.63 15.44
CA SER A 7 -0.10 -9.60 15.56
C SER A 7 0.66 -9.53 16.90
N GLY A 8 0.20 -8.71 17.85
CA GLY A 8 0.94 -8.37 19.06
C GLY A 8 1.88 -7.17 18.86
N GLY A 9 2.23 -6.52 19.98
CA GLY A 9 3.03 -5.28 20.01
C GLY A 9 2.21 -4.01 19.79
N THR A 10 2.89 -2.86 19.79
CA THR A 10 2.28 -1.54 19.56
C THR A 10 2.65 -0.98 18.18
N ARG A 11 1.80 -0.08 17.67
CA ARG A 11 2.05 0.75 16.50
C ARG A 11 1.88 2.20 16.91
N LEU A 12 2.91 3.01 16.66
CA LEU A 12 2.79 4.45 16.73
C LEU A 12 2.04 4.96 15.49
N LEU A 13 0.93 5.66 15.69
CA LEU A 13 0.27 6.48 14.69
C LEU A 13 0.62 7.94 14.93
N ALA A 14 1.26 8.56 13.95
CA ALA A 14 1.35 10.01 13.83
C ALA A 14 0.06 10.49 13.17
N VAL A 15 -0.80 11.15 13.94
CA VAL A 15 -2.06 11.71 13.45
C VAL A 15 -1.85 13.22 13.31
N PRO A 16 -1.81 13.78 12.09
CA PRO A 16 -1.62 15.21 11.88
C PRO A 16 -2.82 16.02 12.37
N ALA A 17 -2.66 17.35 12.47
CA ALA A 17 -3.78 18.25 12.71
C ALA A 17 -4.80 18.15 11.56
N VAL A 18 -6.01 18.66 11.79
CA VAL A 18 -7.07 18.57 10.75
C VAL A 18 -6.65 19.36 9.52
N GLU A 19 -6.09 20.54 9.74
CA GLU A 19 -5.60 21.47 8.72
C GLU A 19 -4.50 20.84 7.88
N ASP A 20 -3.56 20.15 8.51
CA ASP A 20 -2.49 19.42 7.81
C ASP A 20 -3.07 18.33 6.92
N ARG A 21 -4.04 17.55 7.41
CA ARG A 21 -4.69 16.50 6.61
C ARG A 21 -5.46 17.05 5.41
N VAL A 22 -6.02 18.26 5.53
CA VAL A 22 -6.65 18.95 4.41
C VAL A 22 -5.61 19.30 3.34
N VAL A 23 -4.46 19.84 3.75
CA VAL A 23 -3.36 20.16 2.83
C VAL A 23 -2.79 18.89 2.18
N GLU A 24 -2.49 17.85 2.98
CA GLU A 24 -2.01 16.55 2.49
C GLU A 24 -2.98 15.96 1.46
N ARG A 25 -4.29 16.01 1.71
CA ARG A 25 -5.31 15.56 0.76
C ARG A 25 -5.31 16.38 -0.52
N ALA A 26 -5.26 17.71 -0.42
CA ALA A 26 -5.23 18.58 -1.60
C ALA A 26 -3.99 18.32 -2.47
N VAL A 27 -2.84 18.00 -1.86
CA VAL A 27 -1.65 17.57 -2.62
C VAL A 27 -1.90 16.22 -3.30
N MET A 28 -2.45 15.23 -2.58
CA MET A 28 -2.77 13.92 -3.15
C MET A 28 -3.72 14.03 -4.36
N ASP A 29 -4.75 14.87 -4.28
CA ASP A 29 -5.73 15.04 -5.36
C ASP A 29 -5.11 15.55 -6.66
N VAL A 30 -3.94 16.20 -6.60
CA VAL A 30 -3.18 16.66 -7.78
C VAL A 30 -2.13 15.63 -8.21
N VAL A 31 -1.46 14.99 -7.25
CA VAL A 31 -0.27 14.16 -7.51
C VAL A 31 -0.61 12.71 -7.85
N ASP A 32 -1.75 12.19 -7.38
CA ASP A 32 -2.11 10.77 -7.48
C ASP A 32 -2.06 10.25 -8.93
N GLU A 33 -2.65 10.98 -9.88
CA GLU A 33 -2.66 10.59 -11.30
C GLU A 33 -1.25 10.42 -11.89
N TYR A 34 -0.35 11.37 -11.59
CA TYR A 34 1.01 11.36 -12.14
C TYR A 34 1.87 10.26 -11.52
N VAL A 35 1.69 9.98 -10.22
CA VAL A 35 2.40 8.90 -9.55
C VAL A 35 1.87 7.56 -10.01
N ASP A 36 0.55 7.39 -10.07
CA ASP A 36 -0.08 6.14 -10.48
C ASP A 36 0.38 5.69 -11.88
N ALA A 37 0.50 6.64 -12.81
CA ALA A 37 0.94 6.40 -14.18
C ALA A 37 2.35 5.79 -14.30
N VAL A 38 3.21 5.96 -13.29
CA VAL A 38 4.59 5.42 -13.29
C VAL A 38 4.80 4.24 -12.36
N LEU A 39 3.76 3.84 -11.60
CA LEU A 39 3.84 2.66 -10.76
C LEU A 39 3.84 1.38 -11.59
N LEU A 40 4.57 0.37 -11.10
CA LEU A 40 4.54 -0.95 -11.71
C LEU A 40 3.14 -1.55 -11.63
N PRO A 41 2.73 -2.38 -12.61
CA PRO A 41 1.44 -3.08 -12.56
C PRO A 41 1.21 -3.89 -11.28
N TRP A 42 2.28 -4.43 -10.68
CA TRP A 42 2.22 -5.23 -9.44
C TRP A 42 2.21 -4.40 -8.15
N SER A 43 2.18 -3.07 -8.25
CA SER A 43 1.94 -2.18 -7.10
C SER A 43 0.44 -2.08 -6.86
N CYS A 44 -0.06 -2.65 -5.76
CA CYS A 44 -1.50 -2.75 -5.50
C CYS A 44 -1.98 -1.88 -4.33
N ALA A 45 -1.08 -1.51 -3.41
CA ALA A 45 -1.48 -0.84 -2.17
C ALA A 45 -1.75 0.66 -2.39
N TYR A 46 -2.80 1.18 -1.74
CA TYR A 46 -3.15 2.60 -1.69
C TYR A 46 -3.48 3.27 -3.03
N ARG A 47 -3.73 2.49 -4.09
CA ARG A 47 -4.11 2.99 -5.42
C ARG A 47 -5.62 2.97 -5.61
N GLN A 48 -6.15 3.97 -6.32
CA GLN A 48 -7.57 4.04 -6.64
C GLN A 48 -7.98 2.88 -7.57
N GLY A 49 -9.16 2.32 -7.34
CA GLY A 49 -9.69 1.21 -8.16
C GLY A 49 -9.08 -0.16 -7.90
N LEU A 50 -8.03 -0.25 -7.08
CA LEU A 50 -7.42 -1.53 -6.65
C LEU A 50 -7.83 -1.90 -5.23
N SER A 51 -7.79 -3.20 -4.96
CA SER A 51 -8.15 -3.83 -3.71
C SER A 51 -7.04 -4.76 -3.22
N VAL A 52 -7.12 -5.15 -1.96
CA VAL A 52 -6.21 -6.15 -1.37
C VAL A 52 -6.27 -7.50 -2.11
N ARG A 53 -7.34 -7.76 -2.88
CA ARG A 53 -7.53 -9.03 -3.60
C ARG A 53 -6.76 -9.09 -4.91
N ASP A 54 -6.36 -7.95 -5.47
CA ASP A 54 -5.66 -7.90 -6.75
C ASP A 54 -4.23 -8.44 -6.62
N ALA A 55 -3.53 -8.16 -5.51
CA ALA A 55 -2.19 -8.70 -5.27
C ALA A 55 -2.14 -10.25 -5.22
N PRO A 56 -3.02 -10.95 -4.48
CA PRO A 56 -3.12 -12.41 -4.55
C PRO A 56 -3.50 -12.94 -5.93
N HIS A 57 -4.31 -12.22 -6.70
CA HIS A 57 -4.68 -12.60 -8.05
C HIS A 57 -3.46 -12.59 -8.98
N ASP A 58 -2.71 -11.49 -8.99
CA ASP A 58 -1.48 -11.35 -9.79
C ASP A 58 -0.42 -12.38 -9.37
N LEU A 59 -0.27 -12.63 -8.07
CA LEU A 59 0.63 -13.66 -7.55
C LEU A 59 0.23 -15.06 -8.02
N ALA A 60 -1.07 -15.38 -8.03
CA ALA A 60 -1.57 -16.65 -8.51
C ALA A 60 -1.35 -16.80 -10.03
N ALA A 61 -1.57 -15.75 -10.81
CA ALA A 61 -1.30 -15.73 -12.25
C ALA A 61 0.19 -15.98 -12.55
N ALA A 62 1.10 -15.28 -11.87
CA ALA A 62 2.54 -15.50 -12.00
C ALA A 62 2.94 -16.92 -11.58
N ARG A 63 2.36 -17.41 -10.47
CA ARG A 63 2.57 -18.79 -10.03
C ARG A 63 2.16 -19.74 -11.14
N ASP A 64 0.99 -19.58 -11.74
CA ASP A 64 0.44 -20.48 -12.76
C ASP A 64 1.30 -20.44 -14.04
N ASP A 65 1.89 -19.28 -14.37
CA ASP A 65 2.91 -19.07 -15.42
C ASP A 65 4.35 -19.52 -15.02
N ARG A 66 4.43 -20.59 -14.23
CA ARG A 66 5.69 -21.28 -13.84
C ARG A 66 6.64 -20.52 -12.92
N ALA A 67 6.29 -19.35 -12.39
CA ALA A 67 7.03 -18.74 -11.28
C ALA A 67 6.69 -19.46 -9.95
N ARG A 68 7.26 -20.66 -9.73
CA ARG A 68 6.90 -21.55 -8.62
C ARG A 68 7.55 -21.20 -7.27
N TRP A 69 8.47 -20.24 -7.24
CA TRP A 69 9.20 -19.84 -6.04
C TRP A 69 8.96 -18.36 -5.75
N ALA A 70 8.72 -18.03 -4.48
CA ALA A 70 8.51 -16.66 -4.03
C ALA A 70 9.58 -16.27 -3.01
N VAL A 71 10.11 -15.05 -3.16
CA VAL A 71 10.95 -14.43 -2.15
C VAL A 71 10.06 -13.56 -1.28
N ARG A 72 9.91 -13.92 -0.01
CA ARG A 72 9.18 -13.10 0.97
C ARG A 72 10.13 -12.04 1.54
N ALA A 73 9.92 -10.80 1.15
CA ALA A 73 10.65 -9.65 1.66
C ALA A 73 9.73 -8.71 2.45
N GLY A 74 10.33 -7.92 3.34
CA GLY A 74 9.65 -6.89 4.12
C GLY A 74 10.66 -5.85 4.60
N MET A 75 10.17 -4.67 4.95
CA MET A 75 10.99 -3.59 5.51
C MET A 75 10.84 -3.59 7.03
N LYS A 76 11.87 -3.15 7.76
CA LYS A 76 11.77 -2.87 9.19
C LYS A 76 11.19 -1.48 9.40
N ASP A 77 10.38 -1.33 10.45
CA ASP A 77 9.89 -0.03 10.95
C ASP A 77 11.07 0.87 11.36
#